data_AF-A0A518G049-F1
#
_entry.id   AF-A0A518G049-F1
#
_cell.length_a   1.000
_cell.length_b   1.000
_cell.length_c   1.000
_cell.angle_alpha   90.00
_cell.angle_beta   90.00
_cell.angle_gamma   90.00
#
_symmetry.space_group_name_H-M   'P 1'
#
loop_
_entity.id
_entity.type
_entity.pdbx_description
1 polymer ?
#
loop_
_entity_poly.entity_id
_entity_poly.type
_entity_poly.pdbx_seq_one_letter_code
_entity_poly.pdbx_strand_id
1 'polypeptide(L)' 'MSADWYFLQSGFFYKHKRVGPINENELLQRIEKGHVNPDTLLSSTSKTHGHWIAMREIKPAIRHWKQCHPDAA' A
#
# COMPACT_ATOMS: atom_id res chain seq x y z
N MET A 1 2.08 -7.45 16.48
CA MET A 1 2.92 -7.18 15.29
C MET A 1 2.76 -8.36 14.34
N SER A 2 1.76 -8.33 13.45
CA SER A 2 1.54 -9.40 12.46
C SER A 2 1.81 -8.87 11.05
N ALA A 3 2.55 -9.64 10.27
CA ALA A 3 2.88 -9.36 8.87
C ALA A 3 1.72 -9.83 8.00
N ASP A 4 0.79 -8.94 7.68
CA ASP A 4 -0.44 -9.29 6.98
C ASP A 4 -0.63 -8.57 5.65
N TRP A 5 0.21 -7.60 5.32
CA TRP A 5 0.01 -6.74 4.17
C TRP A 5 0.81 -7.20 2.95
N TYR A 6 0.16 -7.12 1.80
CA TYR A 6 0.73 -7.35 0.48
C TYR A 6 0.42 -6.15 -0.40
N PHE A 7 1.31 -5.83 -1.33
CA PHE A 7 1.09 -4.80 -2.34
C PHE A 7 1.58 -5.25 -3.70
N LEU A 8 0.98 -4.71 -4.77
CA LEU A 8 1.40 -4.95 -6.13
C LEU A 8 2.33 -3.82 -6.59
N GLN A 9 3.62 -4.11 -6.69
CA GLN A 9 4.57 -3.17 -7.26
C GLN A 9 4.58 -3.30 -8.78
N SER A 10 4.34 -2.20 -9.49
CA SER A 10 4.52 -2.15 -10.94
C SER A 10 6.01 -2.19 -11.26
N GLY A 11 6.45 -3.28 -11.89
CA GLY A 11 7.82 -3.45 -12.36
C GLY A 11 8.01 -2.99 -13.79
N PHE A 12 9.27 -2.99 -14.23
CA PHE A 12 9.65 -2.76 -15.62
C PHE A 12 9.04 -3.87 -16.51
N PHE A 13 8.51 -3.50 -17.69
CA PHE A 13 7.78 -4.39 -18.62
C PHE A 13 6.43 -4.95 -18.14
N TYR A 14 5.51 -4.10 -17.65
CA TYR A 14 4.10 -4.46 -17.36
C TYR A 14 3.89 -5.61 -16.35
N LYS A 15 4.94 -6.06 -15.66
CA LYS A 15 4.85 -7.12 -14.66
C LYS A 15 4.52 -6.50 -13.30
N HIS A 16 3.34 -6.81 -12.78
CA HIS A 16 3.01 -6.52 -11.40
C HIS A 16 3.61 -7.60 -10.51
N LYS A 17 4.53 -7.22 -9.62
CA LYS A 17 5.12 -8.13 -8.64
C LYS A 17 4.37 -7.99 -7.33
N ARG A 18 3.87 -9.12 -6.81
CA ARG A 18 3.37 -9.18 -5.44
C ARG A 18 4.52 -9.10 -4.46
N VAL A 19 4.47 -8.11 -3.57
CA VAL A 19 5.45 -7.91 -2.49
C VAL A 19 4.72 -8.07 -1.15
N GLY A 20 5.24 -8.93 -0.27
CA GLY A 20 4.67 -9.24 1.04
C GLY A 20 4.96 -10.68 1.49
N PRO A 21 4.53 -11.09 2.69
CA PRO A 21 3.83 -10.28 3.69
C PRO A 21 4.75 -9.28 4.37
N ILE A 22 4.26 -8.06 4.61
CA ILE A 22 4.96 -7.00 5.35
C ILE A 22 4.10 -6.53 6.52
N ASN A 23 4.76 -5.90 7.48
CA ASN A 23 4.11 -5.34 8.66
C ASN A 23 3.40 -4.03 8.31
N GLU A 24 2.37 -3.65 9.07
CA GLU A 24 1.67 -2.36 8.88
C GLU A 24 2.64 -1.16 8.97
N ASN A 25 3.57 -1.16 9.93
CA ASN A 25 4.56 -0.09 10.05
C ASN A 25 5.48 -0.01 8.81
N GLU A 26 5.85 -1.15 8.24
CA GLU A 26 6.69 -1.19 7.03
C GLU A 26 5.90 -0.71 5.80
N LEU A 27 4.60 -1.00 5.74
CA LEU A 27 3.71 -0.45 4.72
C LEU A 27 3.64 1.08 4.81
N LEU A 28 3.43 1.63 6.02
CA LEU A 28 3.41 3.08 6.25
C LEU A 28 4.74 3.74 5.87
N GLN A 29 5.87 3.15 6.23
CA GLN A 29 7.19 3.66 5.81
C GLN A 29 7.38 3.65 4.29
N ARG A 30 6.83 2.65 3.58
CA ARG A 30 6.88 2.62 2.10
C ARG A 30 5.95 3.66 1.48
N ILE A 31 4.79 3.90 2.09
CA ILE A 31 3.87 4.98 1.73
C ILE A 31 4.59 6.32 1.87
N GLU A 32 5.24 6.57 3.01
CA GLU A 32 6.02 7.78 3.30
C GLU A 32 7.17 8.00 2.31
N LYS A 33 7.84 6.93 1.88
CA LYS A 33 8.94 7.00 0.90
C LYS A 33 8.46 7.18 -0.55
N GLY A 34 7.15 7.21 -0.81
CA GLY A 34 6.60 7.28 -2.18
C GLY A 34 6.75 5.98 -2.98
N HIS A 35 7.02 4.85 -2.32
CA HIS A 35 7.10 3.54 -2.99
C HIS A 35 5.72 2.93 -3.26
N VAL A 36 4.69 3.40 -2.57
CA VAL A 36 3.30 2.97 -2.70
C VAL A 36 2.47 4.19 -3.06
N ASN A 37 1.87 4.14 -4.25
CA ASN A 37 0.98 5.19 -4.76
C ASN A 37 -0.49 4.92 -4.41
N PRO A 38 -1.37 5.93 -4.41
CA PRO A 38 -2.81 5.76 -4.18
C PRO A 38 -3.49 4.73 -5.09
N ASP A 39 -3.01 4.56 -6.32
CA ASP A 39 -3.51 3.57 -7.28
C ASP A 39 -2.89 2.17 -7.11
N THR A 40 -1.96 2.00 -6.16
CA THR A 40 -1.36 0.71 -5.85
C THR A 40 -2.39 -0.18 -5.17
N LEU A 41 -2.51 -1.42 -5.65
CA LEU A 41 -3.36 -2.43 -5.03
C LEU A 41 -2.69 -3.00 -3.78
N LEU A 42 -3.41 -2.92 -2.66
CA LEU A 42 -3.04 -3.45 -1.36
C LEU A 42 -3.98 -4.61 -1.01
N SER A 43 -3.45 -5.64 -0.36
CA SER A 43 -4.24 -6.73 0.20
C SER A 43 -3.75 -7.04 1.62
N SER A 44 -4.67 -7.25 2.53
CA SER A 44 -4.41 -7.69 3.89
C SER A 44 -5.30 -8.86 4.23
N THR A 45 -4.70 -9.90 4.81
CA THR A 45 -5.44 -11.05 5.32
C THR A 45 -6.48 -10.63 6.36
N SER A 46 -6.15 -9.66 7.22
CA SER A 46 -7.01 -9.24 8.34
C SER A 46 -7.94 -8.07 8.01
N LYS A 47 -7.52 -7.12 7.17
CA LYS A 47 -8.28 -5.87 6.94
C LYS A 47 -9.07 -5.87 5.64
N THR A 48 -8.54 -6.50 4.59
CA THR A 48 -9.23 -6.62 3.30
C THR A 48 -9.71 -8.04 3.05
N HIS A 49 -9.58 -8.95 4.02
CA HIS A 49 -9.94 -10.36 3.89
C HIS A 49 -9.29 -11.05 2.68
N GLY A 50 -8.08 -10.61 2.31
CA GLY A 50 -7.35 -11.11 1.14
C GLY A 50 -7.75 -10.46 -0.19
N HIS A 51 -8.73 -9.56 -0.22
CA HIS A 51 -9.08 -8.81 -1.43
C HIS A 51 -8.01 -7.76 -1.77
N TRP A 52 -7.77 -7.59 -3.07
CA TRP A 52 -6.91 -6.54 -3.62
C TRP A 52 -7.72 -5.26 -3.80
N ILE A 53 -7.40 -4.25 -3.02
CA ILE A 53 -8.11 -2.98 -2.98
C ILE A 53 -7.09 -1.87 -3.25
N ALA A 54 -7.46 -0.89 -4.08
CA ALA A 54 -6.59 0.26 -4.33
C ALA A 54 -6.39 1.05 -3.04
N MET A 55 -5.17 1.51 -2.78
CA MET A 55 -4.84 2.25 -1.57
C MET A 55 -5.74 3.47 -1.35
N ARG A 56 -6.19 4.13 -2.42
CA ARG A 56 -7.15 5.25 -2.38
C ARG A 56 -8.48 4.92 -1.72
N GLU A 57 -8.94 3.66 -1.79
CA GLU A 57 -10.19 3.22 -1.15
C GLU A 57 -9.97 2.88 0.33
N ILE A 58 -8.72 2.61 0.73
CA ILE A 58 -8.34 2.38 2.11
C ILE A 58 -8.21 3.74 2.82
N LYS A 59 -9.32 4.21 3.38
CA LYS A 59 -9.44 5.48 4.13
C LYS A 59 -8.27 5.79 5.08
N PRO A 60 -7.81 4.87 5.96
CA PRO A 60 -6.69 5.17 6.86
C PRO A 60 -5.36 5.35 6.11
N ALA A 61 -5.11 4.55 5.07
CA ALA A 61 -3.87 4.59 4.30
C ALA A 61 -3.78 5.85 3.43
N ILE A 62 -4.87 6.23 2.74
CA ILE A 62 -4.90 7.46 1.94
C ILE A 62 -4.81 8.72 2.81
N ARG A 63 -5.37 8.70 4.02
CA ARG A 63 -5.23 9.79 4.98
C ARG A 63 -3.77 9.99 5.38
N HIS A 64 -3.07 8.90 5.69
CA HIS A 64 -1.63 8.94 6.03
C HIS A 64 -0.80 9.47 4.85
N TRP A 65 -1.07 8.97 3.64
CA TRP A 65 -0.36 9.44 2.45
C TRP A 65 -0.54 10.93 2.20
N LYS A 66 -1.77 11.46 2.33
CA LYS A 66 -2.06 12.90 2.21
C LYS A 66 -1.36 13.74 3.29
N GLN A 67 -1.18 13.19 4.49
CA GLN A 67 -0.44 13.87 5.57
C GLN A 67 1.06 13.92 5.28
N CYS A 68 1.62 12.85 4.69
CA CYS A 68 3.03 12.76 4.37
C CYS A 68 3.40 13.45 3.04
N HIS A 69 2.44 13.63 2.13
CA HIS A 69 2.63 14.24 0.80
C HIS A 69 1.64 15.41 0.59
N PRO A 70 1.78 16.53 1.32
CA PRO A 70 0.88 17.67 1.19
C PRO A 70 1.00 18.41 -0.17
N ASP A 71 2.13 18.28 -0.88
CA ASP A 71 2.42 18.96 -2.16
C ASP A 71 1.92 18.21 -3.41
N ALA A 72 1.27 17.05 -3.26
CA ALA A 72 0.71 16.28 -4.38
C ALA A 72 -0.79 16.56 -4.64
N ALA A 73 -1.31 17.66 -4.06
CA ALA A 73 -2.71 18.10 -4.14
C ALA A 73 -2.92 19.17 -5.22
#